data_AF-K0EM30-F1
#
_entry.id   AF-K0EM30-F1
#
_cell.length_a   1.000
_cell.length_b   1.000
_cell.length_c   1.000
_cell.angle_alpha   90.00
_cell.angle_beta   90.00
_cell.angle_gamma   90.00
#
_symmetry.space_group_name_H-M   'P 1'
#
loop_
_entity.id
_entity.type
_entity.pdbx_description
1 polymer ?
#
loop_
_entity_poly.entity_id
_entity_poly.type
_entity_poly.pdbx_seq_one_letter_code
_entity_poly.pdbx_strand_id
1 'polypeptide(L)'
;MWAAPGSEQTPIGPPPEAEKRIVEVDCALPKLCGREQESARDDHRAVRRAARRAVLGGLAVTSAFALVGCDSTVGIPQDDAPSAVAAAGTPAAAVPTATPATTTPSVVVPTSGTVRELPQAVQRWADDLPTSTAEQLKTKCWTIAPRNVADMYGNEQAILAALAQPGTATSNGITWQNRGTTVTVERAALDTEYACPRVATGGAEIEYNDADARHTVRRYLARFVGKPLDPADKEGTYPLVCPAAPAAWDPSGTGKPVAAPLANNPGKLTGATKFADQEISSKALRGDYLAVEVPVTNSSGVTQTRTFTVLAGAQGYCIGDVSA
;
A
#
# COMPACT_ATOMS: atom_id res chain seq x y z
N MET A 1 -31.42 -42.43 -45.53
CA MET A 1 -31.98 -41.71 -44.35
C MET A 1 -30.78 -41.30 -43.51
N TRP A 2 -30.30 -40.04 -43.47
CA TRP A 2 -30.98 -38.73 -43.35
C TRP A 2 -31.87 -38.66 -42.09
N ALA A 3 -31.77 -37.68 -41.18
CA ALA A 3 -30.81 -36.56 -41.05
C ALA A 3 -30.72 -36.08 -39.57
N ALA A 4 -29.83 -35.12 -39.29
CA ALA A 4 -29.57 -34.55 -37.95
C ALA A 4 -30.26 -33.16 -37.76
N PRO A 5 -30.07 -32.36 -36.68
CA PRO A 5 -31.18 -31.71 -35.98
C PRO A 5 -31.30 -30.19 -36.19
N GLY A 6 -32.45 -29.62 -35.78
CA GLY A 6 -32.72 -28.18 -35.77
C GLY A 6 -32.72 -27.58 -34.35
N SER A 7 -32.19 -26.36 -34.24
CA SER A 7 -32.15 -25.56 -33.00
C SER A 7 -33.26 -24.51 -33.01
N GLU A 8 -33.85 -24.22 -31.84
CA GLU A 8 -34.79 -23.11 -31.70
C GLU A 8 -34.44 -22.25 -30.47
N GLN A 9 -34.41 -20.94 -30.65
CA GLN A 9 -34.07 -19.95 -29.62
C GLN A 9 -35.34 -19.31 -29.07
N THR A 10 -35.36 -18.98 -27.78
CA THR A 10 -36.41 -18.14 -27.18
C THR A 10 -35.77 -17.05 -26.33
N PRO A 11 -36.09 -15.77 -26.54
CA PRO A 11 -35.53 -14.67 -25.76
C PRO A 11 -36.27 -14.50 -24.42
N ILE A 12 -35.50 -14.32 -23.34
CA ILE A 12 -36.05 -13.95 -22.02
C ILE A 12 -35.93 -12.43 -21.88
N GLY A 13 -37.07 -11.75 -21.79
CA GLY A 13 -37.15 -10.30 -21.53
C GLY A 13 -36.88 -9.96 -20.05
N PRO A 14 -36.58 -8.68 -19.75
CA PRO A 14 -36.28 -8.25 -18.38
C PRO A 14 -37.53 -8.14 -17.50
N PRO A 15 -37.46 -8.51 -16.20
CA PRO A 15 -38.52 -8.19 -15.23
C PRO A 15 -38.47 -6.72 -14.79
N PRO A 16 -39.59 -6.15 -14.30
CA PRO A 16 -39.75 -4.71 -14.09
C PRO A 16 -39.15 -4.17 -12.77
N GLU A 17 -39.03 -2.85 -12.70
CA GLU A 17 -38.65 -2.09 -11.51
C GLU A 17 -39.55 -2.38 -10.30
N ALA A 18 -38.93 -2.54 -9.13
CA ALA A 18 -39.63 -2.69 -7.86
C ALA A 18 -39.19 -1.60 -6.88
N GLU A 19 -39.89 -0.48 -6.93
CA GLU A 19 -39.86 0.61 -5.95
C GLU A 19 -40.02 0.07 -4.51
N LYS A 20 -39.03 0.33 -3.64
CA LYS A 20 -39.18 0.12 -2.18
C LYS A 20 -38.61 1.27 -1.36
N ARG A 21 -39.55 2.11 -0.93
CA ARG A 21 -39.57 3.04 0.20
C ARG A 21 -38.32 3.06 1.09
N ILE A 22 -37.73 4.25 1.16
CA ILE A 22 -36.99 4.72 2.33
C ILE A 22 -37.95 4.67 3.52
N VAL A 23 -37.58 3.93 4.58
CA VAL A 23 -38.21 4.02 5.90
C VAL A 23 -37.15 4.48 6.88
N GLU A 24 -37.29 5.75 7.27
CA GLU A 24 -36.58 6.38 8.37
C GLU A 24 -36.89 5.60 9.67
N VAL A 25 -35.85 5.13 10.36
CA VAL A 25 -35.99 4.48 11.67
C VAL A 25 -35.34 5.36 12.73
N ASP A 26 -36.20 5.82 13.61
CA ASP A 26 -35.97 6.80 14.67
C ASP A 26 -34.92 6.36 15.71
N CYS A 27 -34.35 7.34 16.41
CA CYS A 27 -33.34 7.13 17.44
C CYS A 27 -33.97 6.66 18.76
N ALA A 28 -33.64 5.45 19.21
CA ALA A 28 -34.12 4.95 20.50
C ALA A 28 -33.09 4.05 21.24
N LEU A 29 -32.24 4.64 22.08
CA LEU A 29 -32.41 4.59 23.55
C LEU A 29 -31.36 5.47 24.29
N PRO A 30 -31.63 5.91 25.53
CA PRO A 30 -30.87 6.98 26.18
C PRO A 30 -29.88 6.51 27.25
N LYS A 31 -28.79 7.27 27.44
CA LYS A 31 -28.25 7.73 28.75
C LYS A 31 -26.96 8.55 28.57
N LEU A 32 -26.76 9.50 29.50
CA LEU A 32 -25.60 10.39 29.71
C LEU A 32 -25.70 11.82 29.11
N CYS A 33 -26.78 12.54 29.45
CA CYS A 33 -26.65 13.98 29.67
C CYS A 33 -25.94 14.22 31.02
N GLY A 34 -24.99 15.16 31.10
CA GLY A 34 -24.52 15.67 32.39
C GLY A 34 -23.07 16.13 32.50
N ARG A 35 -22.71 17.25 31.84
CA ARG A 35 -22.18 18.43 32.54
C ARG A 35 -22.08 19.66 31.64
N GLU A 36 -22.45 20.81 32.19
CA GLU A 36 -22.33 22.09 31.51
C GLU A 36 -20.87 22.53 31.34
N GLN A 37 -20.58 23.23 30.25
CA GLN A 37 -19.65 24.36 30.30
C GLN A 37 -20.05 25.45 29.29
N GLU A 38 -21.15 26.13 29.60
CA GLU A 38 -21.52 27.38 28.93
C GLU A 38 -20.72 28.54 29.56
N SER A 39 -19.78 29.12 28.80
CA SER A 39 -19.28 30.47 29.05
C SER A 39 -18.53 31.06 27.86
N ALA A 40 -18.57 32.38 27.74
CA ALA A 40 -17.81 33.21 26.79
C ALA A 40 -18.10 32.99 25.28
N ARG A 41 -19.28 33.43 24.84
CA ARG A 41 -19.34 34.28 23.64
C ARG A 41 -18.72 35.66 23.95
N ASP A 42 -18.43 36.41 22.90
CA ASP A 42 -17.92 37.78 22.88
C ASP A 42 -16.48 37.98 23.39
N ASP A 43 -15.51 37.96 22.47
CA ASP A 43 -14.83 39.21 22.07
C ASP A 43 -14.11 39.09 20.70
N HIS A 44 -13.61 40.23 20.20
CA HIS A 44 -12.68 40.41 19.08
C HIS A 44 -13.20 40.29 17.64
N ARG A 45 -14.29 41.04 17.36
CA ARG A 45 -14.46 41.75 16.08
C ARG A 45 -13.76 43.13 16.08
N ALA A 46 -12.44 43.14 16.19
CA ALA A 46 -11.54 44.26 15.84
C ALA A 46 -10.13 43.65 15.67
N VAL A 47 -9.30 43.96 14.65
CA VAL A 47 -9.07 45.26 14.01
C VAL A 47 -8.91 45.09 12.49
N ARG A 48 -9.77 45.75 11.70
CA ARG A 48 -9.43 46.17 10.33
C ARG A 48 -8.95 47.62 10.37
N ARG A 49 -7.70 47.90 9.98
CA ARG A 49 -7.20 49.13 9.30
C ARG A 49 -5.68 49.33 9.50
N ALA A 50 -5.07 50.06 8.55
CA ALA A 50 -3.69 50.58 8.52
C ALA A 50 -2.57 49.52 8.34
N ALA A 51 -1.51 49.75 7.54
CA ALA A 51 -1.27 50.81 6.56
C ALA A 51 -0.30 50.36 5.44
N ARG A 52 -0.22 51.16 4.36
CA ARG A 52 0.61 50.93 3.16
C ARG A 52 2.05 51.46 3.34
N ARG A 53 3.03 50.77 2.73
CA ARG A 53 4.23 51.26 1.97
C ARG A 53 5.20 50.07 1.81
N ALA A 54 5.64 49.60 0.64
CA ALA A 54 6.23 50.19 -0.59
C ALA A 54 7.73 49.86 -0.69
N VAL A 55 8.28 49.87 -1.92
CA VAL A 55 9.63 49.43 -2.41
C VAL A 55 9.59 48.00 -2.99
N LEU A 56 9.61 47.72 -4.30
CA LEU A 56 10.44 48.12 -5.48
C LEU A 56 11.81 47.40 -5.59
N GLY A 57 12.04 46.75 -6.74
CA GLY A 57 13.26 46.02 -7.11
C GLY A 57 13.07 44.49 -7.07
N GLY A 58 13.18 43.72 -8.15
CA GLY A 58 13.44 44.05 -9.55
C GLY A 58 14.81 43.55 -10.04
N LEU A 59 14.87 42.30 -10.52
CA LEU A 59 15.93 41.79 -11.39
C LEU A 59 15.46 40.50 -12.08
N ALA A 60 15.59 40.46 -13.41
CA ALA A 60 15.35 39.27 -14.23
C ALA A 60 16.70 38.72 -14.72
N VAL A 61 16.83 37.40 -14.80
CA VAL A 61 17.96 36.74 -15.45
C VAL A 61 17.42 35.84 -16.55
N THR A 62 17.70 36.24 -17.79
CA THR A 62 17.48 35.42 -18.98
C THR A 62 18.68 34.51 -19.20
N SER A 63 18.46 33.31 -19.73
CA SER A 63 19.53 32.41 -20.17
C SER A 63 19.07 31.65 -21.40
N ALA A 64 19.51 32.11 -22.56
CA ALA A 64 19.35 31.40 -23.82
C ALA A 64 20.68 30.72 -24.16
N PHE A 65 20.64 29.42 -24.45
CA PHE A 65 21.76 28.68 -25.02
C PHE A 65 21.41 28.21 -26.43
N ALA A 66 22.37 28.35 -27.35
CA ALA A 66 22.18 28.11 -28.77
C ALA A 66 23.03 26.93 -29.28
N LEU A 67 22.41 26.12 -30.13
CA LEU A 67 22.95 25.39 -31.30
C LEU A 67 24.47 25.12 -31.42
N VAL A 68 24.90 23.86 -31.21
CA VAL A 68 25.99 23.10 -31.90
C VAL A 68 25.71 21.58 -31.69
N GLY A 69 26.01 20.60 -32.56
CA GLY A 69 26.35 20.67 -34.00
C GLY A 69 27.37 19.61 -34.50
N CYS A 70 26.97 18.31 -34.62
CA CYS A 70 27.79 17.18 -35.14
C CYS A 70 29.04 16.82 -34.28
N ASP A 71 29.76 15.70 -34.35
CA ASP A 71 29.73 14.34 -34.93
C ASP A 71 31.10 13.73 -34.54
N SER A 72 31.24 12.42 -34.31
CA SER A 72 32.54 11.71 -34.40
C SER A 72 32.40 10.19 -34.26
N THR A 73 33.06 9.49 -35.19
CA THR A 73 32.93 8.05 -35.45
C THR A 73 34.05 7.21 -34.82
N VAL A 74 33.73 6.05 -34.25
CA VAL A 74 34.62 4.86 -34.14
C VAL A 74 33.73 3.61 -34.17
N GLY A 75 33.87 2.59 -35.04
CA GLY A 75 34.80 2.39 -36.14
C GLY A 75 35.65 1.11 -36.01
N ILE A 76 35.08 -0.06 -36.32
CA ILE A 76 35.80 -1.33 -36.65
C ILE A 76 35.03 -2.07 -37.77
N PRO A 77 35.68 -2.76 -38.74
CA PRO A 77 35.10 -3.01 -40.07
C PRO A 77 34.38 -4.36 -40.28
N GLN A 78 33.77 -4.46 -41.47
CA GLN A 78 33.29 -5.66 -42.17
C GLN A 78 34.22 -6.89 -42.05
N ASP A 79 33.62 -8.09 -42.02
CA ASP A 79 33.80 -9.06 -43.11
C ASP A 79 32.58 -9.99 -43.23
N ASP A 80 32.48 -10.73 -44.34
CA ASP A 80 31.26 -11.31 -44.89
C ASP A 80 30.93 -12.78 -44.50
N ALA A 81 29.71 -13.18 -44.89
CA ALA A 81 29.21 -14.55 -45.15
C ALA A 81 28.66 -15.41 -43.97
N PRO A 82 27.49 -16.06 -44.14
CA PRO A 82 26.87 -16.91 -43.12
C PRO A 82 27.16 -18.41 -43.32
N SER A 83 27.39 -19.16 -42.24
CA SER A 83 27.15 -20.62 -42.22
C SER A 83 27.10 -21.25 -40.82
N ALA A 84 26.15 -22.18 -40.71
CA ALA A 84 26.19 -23.44 -39.95
C ALA A 84 26.59 -23.48 -38.45
N VAL A 85 25.58 -23.77 -37.63
CA VAL A 85 25.52 -24.80 -36.58
C VAL A 85 26.85 -25.44 -36.10
N ALA A 86 27.16 -25.31 -34.81
CA ALA A 86 27.22 -26.43 -33.84
C ALA A 86 28.11 -26.17 -32.59
N ALA A 87 27.47 -26.28 -31.43
CA ALA A 87 27.92 -26.94 -30.19
C ALA A 87 29.32 -26.70 -29.54
N ALA A 88 29.23 -26.52 -28.21
CA ALA A 88 30.18 -26.93 -27.16
C ALA A 88 31.40 -26.03 -26.85
N GLY A 89 31.42 -25.56 -25.60
CA GLY A 89 32.55 -24.87 -24.98
C GLY A 89 32.17 -24.36 -23.59
N THR A 90 32.37 -25.18 -22.55
CA THR A 90 32.12 -24.79 -21.15
C THR A 90 33.45 -24.40 -20.48
N PRO A 91 33.66 -23.13 -20.07
CA PRO A 91 34.76 -22.76 -19.19
C PRO A 91 34.37 -22.88 -17.71
N ALA A 92 35.37 -23.08 -16.86
CA ALA A 92 35.19 -23.47 -15.45
C ALA A 92 34.72 -22.34 -14.52
N ALA A 93 34.19 -22.74 -13.36
CA ALA A 93 33.67 -21.85 -12.34
C ALA A 93 34.73 -20.92 -11.73
N ALA A 94 34.40 -19.63 -11.64
CA ALA A 94 35.05 -18.70 -10.72
C ALA A 94 34.25 -18.68 -9.41
N VAL A 95 34.89 -19.05 -8.30
CA VAL A 95 34.32 -18.93 -6.94
C VAL A 95 34.82 -17.63 -6.32
N PRO A 96 33.98 -16.62 -6.08
CA PRO A 96 34.38 -15.44 -5.33
C PRO A 96 34.49 -15.79 -3.84
N THR A 97 35.65 -15.58 -3.25
CA THR A 97 35.84 -15.68 -1.80
C THR A 97 35.00 -14.61 -1.11
N ALA A 98 33.96 -15.02 -0.39
CA ALA A 98 33.16 -14.10 0.43
C ALA A 98 33.93 -13.73 1.70
N THR A 99 34.36 -12.47 1.80
CA THR A 99 34.84 -11.89 3.06
C THR A 99 33.68 -11.87 4.07
N PRO A 100 33.85 -12.36 5.32
CA PRO A 100 32.80 -12.28 6.31
C PRO A 100 32.51 -10.82 6.66
N ALA A 101 31.28 -10.38 6.42
CA ALA A 101 30.82 -9.06 6.86
C ALA A 101 30.73 -9.05 8.39
N THR A 102 31.33 -8.05 9.02
CA THR A 102 31.25 -7.84 10.47
C THR A 102 29.81 -7.55 10.87
N THR A 103 29.12 -8.54 11.43
CA THR A 103 27.81 -8.35 12.04
C THR A 103 27.96 -7.58 13.35
N THR A 104 27.61 -6.30 13.32
CA THR A 104 27.25 -5.57 14.55
C THR A 104 26.12 -6.33 15.24
N PRO A 105 26.14 -6.48 16.58
CA PRO A 105 25.11 -7.22 17.30
C PRO A 105 23.75 -6.53 17.12
N SER A 106 22.85 -7.18 16.39
CA SER A 106 21.45 -6.75 16.29
C SER A 106 20.82 -6.77 17.67
N VAL A 107 20.31 -5.63 18.12
CA VAL A 107 19.52 -5.55 19.36
C VAL A 107 18.29 -6.44 19.19
N VAL A 108 18.18 -7.49 20.01
CA VAL A 108 17.03 -8.40 19.96
C VAL A 108 15.80 -7.63 20.40
N VAL A 109 14.90 -7.38 19.44
CA VAL A 109 13.63 -6.70 19.70
C VAL A 109 12.78 -7.57 20.63
N PRO A 110 12.34 -7.06 21.80
CA PRO A 110 11.54 -7.85 22.73
C PRO A 110 10.16 -8.14 22.13
N THR A 111 9.65 -9.34 22.35
CA THR A 111 8.35 -9.73 21.78
C THR A 111 7.15 -9.08 22.48
N SER A 112 7.32 -8.64 23.72
CA SER A 112 6.31 -7.90 24.48
C SER A 112 6.96 -6.98 25.54
N GLY A 113 6.23 -5.94 25.94
CA GLY A 113 6.65 -5.02 27.03
C GLY A 113 7.28 -3.71 26.55
N THR A 114 7.90 -2.97 27.46
CA THR A 114 8.42 -1.62 27.17
C THR A 114 9.73 -1.66 26.40
N VAL A 115 9.81 -0.88 25.33
CA VAL A 115 10.97 -0.69 24.45
C VAL A 115 11.51 0.72 24.65
N ARG A 116 12.71 0.87 25.24
CA ARG A 116 13.32 2.20 25.48
C ARG A 116 14.22 2.69 24.35
N GLU A 117 14.77 1.77 23.57
CA GLU A 117 15.70 2.06 22.47
C GLU A 117 14.98 1.81 21.14
N LEU A 118 15.14 2.72 20.18
CA LEU A 118 14.55 2.57 18.85
C LEU A 118 15.28 1.44 18.09
N PRO A 119 14.55 0.42 17.57
CA PRO A 119 15.16 -0.58 16.71
C PRO A 119 15.84 0.08 15.49
N GLN A 120 17.01 -0.41 15.08
CA GLN A 120 17.83 0.22 14.05
C GLN A 120 17.07 0.49 12.73
N ALA A 121 16.16 -0.41 12.35
CA ALA A 121 15.31 -0.27 11.18
C ALA A 121 14.35 0.93 11.26
N VAL A 122 13.85 1.26 12.46
CA VAL A 122 13.02 2.44 12.74
C VAL A 122 13.88 3.68 12.89
N GLN A 123 15.06 3.58 13.50
CA GLN A 123 15.99 4.69 13.63
C GLN A 123 16.41 5.24 12.26
N ARG A 124 16.78 4.37 11.31
CA ARG A 124 17.10 4.78 9.93
C ARG A 124 15.96 5.55 9.25
N TRP A 125 14.70 5.14 9.47
CA TRP A 125 13.53 5.87 8.98
C TRP A 125 13.36 7.24 9.67
N ALA A 126 13.59 7.31 10.98
CA ALA A 126 13.52 8.55 11.74
C ALA A 126 14.62 9.56 11.33
N ASP A 127 15.82 9.08 11.02
CA ASP A 127 16.95 9.88 10.51
C ASP A 127 16.68 10.43 9.10
N ASP A 128 15.97 9.65 8.27
CA ASP A 128 15.56 10.02 6.92
C ASP A 128 14.40 11.03 6.88
N LEU A 129 13.53 11.04 7.90
CA LEU A 129 12.33 11.87 7.96
C LEU A 129 12.59 13.39 7.74
N PRO A 130 13.57 14.05 8.40
CA PRO A 130 13.90 15.45 8.17
C PRO A 130 14.63 15.75 6.84
N THR A 131 15.22 14.74 6.19
CA THR A 131 16.17 14.93 5.06
C THR A 131 15.66 14.41 3.72
N SER A 132 14.72 13.46 3.73
CA SER A 132 14.14 12.86 2.54
C SER A 132 12.92 13.64 2.05
N THR A 133 12.82 13.83 0.74
CA THR A 133 11.59 14.33 0.09
C THR A 133 10.44 13.32 0.22
N ALA A 134 9.20 13.79 0.07
CA ALA A 134 8.02 12.92 0.09
C ALA A 134 8.09 11.79 -0.96
N GLU A 135 8.72 11.99 -2.13
CA GLU A 135 8.90 10.94 -3.14
C GLU A 135 9.97 9.91 -2.74
N GLN A 136 11.05 10.34 -2.07
CA GLN A 136 12.03 9.41 -1.49
C GLN A 136 11.40 8.58 -0.37
N LEU A 137 10.59 9.20 0.50
CA LEU A 137 9.84 8.49 1.55
C LEU A 137 8.81 7.52 0.96
N LYS A 138 8.08 7.88 -0.10
CA LYS A 138 7.16 6.95 -0.81
C LYS A 138 7.90 5.76 -1.41
N THR A 139 9.11 5.98 -1.93
CA THR A 139 9.94 4.92 -2.52
C THR A 139 10.48 3.97 -1.45
N LYS A 140 11.00 4.50 -0.34
CA LYS A 140 11.47 3.68 0.79
C LYS A 140 10.33 2.97 1.52
N CYS A 141 9.17 3.63 1.67
CA CYS A 141 7.97 3.11 2.33
C CYS A 141 6.97 2.51 1.36
N TRP A 142 7.46 1.73 0.41
CA TRP A 142 6.69 1.08 -0.65
C TRP A 142 5.59 0.12 -0.14
N THR A 143 5.63 -0.32 1.13
CA THR A 143 4.57 -1.11 1.76
C THR A 143 3.29 -0.32 2.02
N ILE A 144 3.42 1.00 2.22
CA ILE A 144 2.35 1.94 2.55
C ILE A 144 1.80 2.56 1.26
N ALA A 145 0.49 2.80 1.19
CA ALA A 145 -0.10 3.48 0.04
C ALA A 145 0.53 4.88 -0.17
N PRO A 146 1.04 5.23 -1.37
CA PRO A 146 1.80 6.46 -1.59
C PRO A 146 1.09 7.76 -1.19
N ARG A 147 -0.25 7.78 -1.20
CA ARG A 147 -1.05 8.89 -0.67
C ARG A 147 -0.90 9.02 0.85
N ASN A 148 -1.06 7.91 1.57
CA ASN A 148 -1.00 7.88 3.03
C ASN A 148 0.39 8.24 3.56
N VAL A 149 1.48 7.96 2.82
CA VAL A 149 2.84 8.40 3.18
C VAL A 149 2.92 9.93 3.31
N ALA A 150 2.33 10.68 2.38
CA ALA A 150 2.36 12.14 2.42
C ALA A 150 1.49 12.70 3.56
N ASP A 151 0.31 12.11 3.78
CA ASP A 151 -0.63 12.54 4.82
C ASP A 151 -0.10 12.22 6.24
N MET A 152 0.51 11.05 6.44
CA MET A 152 1.02 10.60 7.75
C MET A 152 2.30 11.30 8.20
N TYR A 153 3.21 11.62 7.27
CA TYR A 153 4.57 12.08 7.62
C TYR A 153 4.72 13.61 7.64
N GLY A 154 3.64 14.36 7.40
CA GLY A 154 3.67 15.83 7.33
C GLY A 154 3.97 16.57 8.65
N ASN A 155 4.00 15.89 9.80
CA ASN A 155 4.33 16.48 11.11
C ASN A 155 5.51 15.76 11.79
N GLU A 156 6.68 15.89 11.16
CA GLU A 156 7.97 15.36 11.63
C GLU A 156 8.21 15.57 13.13
N GLN A 157 8.03 16.79 13.63
CA GLN A 157 8.36 17.16 15.01
C GLN A 157 7.49 16.39 16.02
N ALA A 158 6.20 16.19 15.73
CA ALA A 158 5.31 15.42 16.59
C ALA A 158 5.61 13.90 16.53
N ILE A 159 6.03 13.40 15.38
CA ILE A 159 6.49 12.01 15.17
C ILE A 159 7.76 11.74 16.00
N LEU A 160 8.79 12.57 15.86
CA LEU A 160 10.04 12.43 16.61
C LEU A 160 9.80 12.55 18.13
N ALA A 161 8.90 13.44 18.56
CA ALA A 161 8.49 13.55 19.96
C ALA A 161 7.71 12.33 20.49
N ALA A 162 7.01 11.59 19.62
CA ALA A 162 6.38 10.32 19.98
C ALA A 162 7.41 9.19 20.09
N LEU A 163 8.32 9.06 19.10
CA LEU A 163 9.42 8.08 19.13
C LEU A 163 10.36 8.24 20.33
N ALA A 164 10.50 9.46 20.87
CA ALA A 164 11.27 9.73 22.08
C ALA A 164 10.61 9.23 23.39
N GLN A 165 9.36 8.77 23.36
CA GLN A 165 8.73 8.09 24.48
C GLN A 165 9.11 6.59 24.48
N PRO A 166 9.04 5.88 25.62
CA PRO A 166 9.17 4.43 25.60
C PRO A 166 8.04 3.79 24.78
N GLY A 167 8.40 2.96 23.80
CA GLY A 167 7.46 2.19 23.00
C GLY A 167 6.90 0.98 23.77
N THR A 168 5.79 0.42 23.27
CA THR A 168 5.17 -0.81 23.77
C THR A 168 5.19 -1.87 22.68
N ALA A 169 5.93 -2.96 22.92
CA ALA A 169 5.95 -4.13 22.07
C ALA A 169 4.77 -5.05 22.37
N THR A 170 4.20 -5.60 21.30
CA THR A 170 3.21 -6.69 21.29
C THR A 170 3.60 -7.68 20.20
N SER A 171 2.96 -8.85 20.12
CA SER A 171 3.16 -9.82 19.03
C SER A 171 3.08 -9.21 17.62
N ASN A 172 2.29 -8.15 17.48
CA ASN A 172 1.98 -7.53 16.19
C ASN A 172 3.02 -6.47 15.80
N GLY A 173 3.77 -5.89 16.75
CA GLY A 173 4.63 -4.76 16.45
C GLY A 173 5.09 -3.97 17.67
N ILE A 174 5.52 -2.72 17.45
CA ILE A 174 5.82 -1.76 18.51
C ILE A 174 5.05 -0.46 18.24
N THR A 175 4.45 0.10 19.29
CA THR A 175 3.78 1.40 19.26
C THR A 175 4.47 2.39 20.19
N TRP A 176 4.83 3.56 19.67
CA TRP A 176 5.26 4.74 20.42
C TRP A 176 4.13 5.77 20.41
N GLN A 177 3.87 6.43 21.53
CA GLN A 177 2.71 7.32 21.64
C GLN A 177 2.98 8.50 22.57
N ASN A 178 2.48 9.67 22.16
CA ASN A 178 2.29 10.83 23.03
C ASN A 178 0.83 11.32 22.89
N ARG A 179 0.46 12.41 23.58
CA ARG A 179 -0.93 12.93 23.60
C ARG A 179 -1.50 13.32 22.23
N GLY A 180 -0.67 13.55 21.21
CA GLY A 180 -1.09 14.04 19.89
C GLY A 180 -0.66 13.16 18.72
N THR A 181 0.12 12.10 18.95
CA THR A 181 0.69 11.28 17.88
C THR A 181 0.93 9.85 18.36
N THR A 182 0.47 8.90 17.55
CA THR A 182 0.73 7.47 17.68
C THR A 182 1.56 7.03 16.50
N VAL A 183 2.66 6.32 16.73
CA VAL A 183 3.56 5.78 15.70
C VAL A 183 3.64 4.27 15.92
N THR A 184 3.22 3.46 14.96
CA THR A 184 3.25 1.99 15.07
C THR A 184 3.99 1.37 13.91
N VAL A 185 4.86 0.41 14.21
CA VAL A 185 5.58 -0.40 13.22
C VAL A 185 5.16 -1.87 13.34
N GLU A 186 4.87 -2.49 12.21
CA GLU A 186 4.49 -3.90 12.09
C GLU A 186 5.70 -4.80 12.40
N ARG A 187 5.47 -5.95 13.05
CA ARG A 187 6.55 -6.85 13.50
C ARG A 187 7.48 -7.24 12.36
N ALA A 188 6.93 -7.62 11.20
CA ALA A 188 7.70 -8.06 10.05
C ALA A 188 8.61 -6.98 9.45
N ALA A 189 8.29 -5.70 9.65
CA ALA A 189 9.14 -4.59 9.22
C ALA A 189 10.37 -4.40 10.12
N LEU A 190 10.36 -4.93 11.35
CA LEU A 190 11.49 -4.83 12.28
C LEU A 190 12.63 -5.82 11.97
N ASP A 191 12.32 -6.89 11.23
CA ASP A 191 13.29 -7.88 10.76
C ASP A 191 13.99 -7.45 9.46
N THR A 192 13.70 -6.25 8.94
CA THR A 192 14.34 -5.68 7.74
C THR A 192 15.33 -4.57 8.09
N GLU A 193 16.07 -4.11 7.08
CA GLU A 193 17.01 -3.00 7.20
C GLU A 193 16.36 -1.60 7.31
N TYR A 194 15.06 -1.48 7.05
CA TYR A 194 14.35 -0.20 7.04
C TYR A 194 12.85 -0.41 7.29
N ALA A 195 12.36 0.10 8.42
CA ALA A 195 11.00 -0.11 8.87
C ALA A 195 10.22 1.20 8.79
N CYS A 196 9.17 1.22 7.96
CA CYS A 196 8.28 2.38 7.82
C CYS A 196 7.08 2.27 8.77
N PRO A 197 7.01 3.08 9.84
CA PRO A 197 5.86 3.07 10.73
C PRO A 197 4.66 3.76 10.07
N ARG A 198 3.46 3.40 10.52
CA ARG A 198 2.24 4.17 10.31
C ARG A 198 2.08 5.19 11.43
N VAL A 199 1.50 6.34 11.11
CA VAL A 199 1.32 7.46 12.06
C VAL A 199 -0.15 7.86 12.09
N ALA A 200 -0.71 7.96 13.29
CA ALA A 200 -2.02 8.57 13.54
C ALA A 200 -1.88 9.84 14.38
N THR A 201 -2.73 10.82 14.10
CA THR A 201 -2.80 12.09 14.82
C THR A 201 -3.81 12.03 15.97
N GLY A 202 -3.77 13.00 16.89
CA GLY A 202 -4.67 13.07 18.04
C GLY A 202 -4.47 11.95 19.08
N GLY A 203 -3.41 11.14 18.96
CA GLY A 203 -3.21 9.96 19.80
C GLY A 203 -4.15 8.80 19.48
N ALA A 204 -4.83 8.81 18.33
CA ALA A 204 -5.72 7.73 17.91
C ALA A 204 -4.95 6.43 17.59
N GLU A 205 -5.69 5.32 17.44
CA GLU A 205 -5.13 4.07 16.90
C GLU A 205 -4.84 4.19 15.39
N ILE A 206 -4.09 3.25 14.83
CA ILE A 206 -3.79 3.24 13.39
C ILE A 206 -4.98 2.66 12.62
N GLU A 207 -5.62 3.48 11.81
CA GLU A 207 -6.64 3.06 10.86
C GLU A 207 -6.05 2.76 9.47
N TYR A 208 -6.75 1.92 8.71
CA TYR A 208 -6.39 1.53 7.34
C TYR A 208 -7.53 1.85 6.39
N ASN A 209 -7.26 2.71 5.41
CA ASN A 209 -8.28 3.28 4.53
C ASN A 209 -8.34 2.58 3.16
N ASP A 210 -9.30 2.98 2.32
CA ASP A 210 -9.44 2.53 0.93
C ASP A 210 -8.13 2.60 0.10
N ALA A 211 -7.22 3.53 0.37
CA ALA A 211 -5.95 3.59 -0.34
C ALA A 211 -5.00 2.45 0.07
N ASP A 212 -5.02 2.01 1.33
CA ASP A 212 -4.30 0.83 1.80
C ASP A 212 -4.89 -0.45 1.19
N ALA A 213 -6.22 -0.56 1.08
CA ALA A 213 -6.90 -1.68 0.41
C ALA A 213 -6.49 -1.79 -1.08
N ARG A 214 -6.55 -0.67 -1.82
CA ARG A 214 -6.10 -0.62 -3.21
C ARG A 214 -4.61 -0.93 -3.36
N HIS A 215 -3.76 -0.43 -2.45
CA HIS A 215 -2.31 -0.67 -2.50
C HIS A 215 -1.93 -2.11 -2.11
N THR A 216 -2.71 -2.76 -1.26
CA THR A 216 -2.58 -4.20 -0.96
C THR A 216 -2.76 -5.03 -2.23
N VAL A 217 -3.83 -4.76 -2.99
CA VAL A 217 -4.10 -5.42 -4.28
C VAL A 217 -3.06 -5.06 -5.34
N ARG A 218 -2.62 -3.80 -5.38
CA ARG A 218 -1.51 -3.34 -6.24
C ARG A 218 -0.24 -4.17 -6.02
N ARG A 219 0.19 -4.32 -4.75
CA ARG A 219 1.38 -5.11 -4.38
C ARG A 219 1.21 -6.58 -4.76
N TYR A 220 0.04 -7.17 -4.46
CA TYR A 220 -0.25 -8.56 -4.81
C TYR A 220 -0.17 -8.80 -6.33
N LEU A 221 -0.79 -7.92 -7.13
CA LEU A 221 -0.72 -7.98 -8.60
C LEU A 221 0.69 -7.73 -9.12
N ALA A 222 1.42 -6.77 -8.56
CA ALA A 222 2.81 -6.45 -8.91
C ALA A 222 3.72 -7.67 -8.74
N ARG A 223 3.63 -8.37 -7.61
CA ARG A 223 4.30 -9.67 -7.40
C ARG A 223 3.88 -10.70 -8.45
N PHE A 224 2.57 -10.83 -8.70
CA PHE A 224 2.03 -11.88 -9.57
C PHE A 224 2.48 -11.73 -11.03
N VAL A 225 2.59 -10.51 -11.54
CA VAL A 225 3.10 -10.23 -12.90
C VAL A 225 4.63 -10.17 -13.00
N GLY A 226 5.35 -10.58 -11.93
CA GLY A 226 6.81 -10.62 -11.91
C GLY A 226 7.50 -9.27 -11.79
N LYS A 227 6.78 -8.22 -11.36
CA LYS A 227 7.29 -6.85 -11.18
C LYS A 227 6.88 -6.30 -9.80
N PRO A 228 7.32 -6.93 -8.68
CA PRO A 228 7.00 -6.44 -7.35
C PRO A 228 7.51 -5.01 -7.15
N LEU A 229 6.86 -4.24 -6.26
CA LEU A 229 7.25 -2.84 -6.01
C LEU A 229 8.66 -2.73 -5.40
N ASP A 230 9.08 -3.76 -4.68
CA ASP A 230 10.42 -3.93 -4.13
C ASP A 230 10.83 -5.41 -4.19
N PRO A 231 12.11 -5.77 -4.41
CA PRO A 231 12.56 -7.16 -4.41
C PRO A 231 12.24 -7.95 -3.12
N ALA A 232 12.17 -7.30 -1.96
CA ALA A 232 11.81 -7.88 -0.67
C ALA A 232 10.30 -8.10 -0.48
N ASP A 233 9.46 -7.65 -1.43
CA ASP A 233 8.01 -7.83 -1.37
C ASP A 233 7.59 -9.30 -1.63
N LYS A 234 7.73 -10.14 -0.59
CA LYS A 234 7.45 -11.58 -0.59
C LYS A 234 6.34 -11.92 0.40
N GLU A 235 5.52 -12.91 0.07
CA GLU A 235 4.39 -13.34 0.93
C GLU A 235 4.82 -13.83 2.31
N GLY A 236 6.00 -14.46 2.42
CA GLY A 236 6.53 -14.93 3.71
C GLY A 236 7.07 -13.81 4.63
N THR A 237 7.34 -12.62 4.10
CA THR A 237 7.81 -11.46 4.87
C THR A 237 6.68 -10.46 5.08
N TYR A 238 5.92 -10.18 4.02
CA TYR A 238 4.78 -9.29 4.04
C TYR A 238 3.56 -10.06 3.50
N PRO A 239 2.80 -10.78 4.35
CA PRO A 239 1.63 -11.51 3.90
C PRO A 239 0.57 -10.55 3.35
N LEU A 240 0.03 -10.85 2.18
CA LEU A 240 -1.09 -10.11 1.55
C LEU A 240 -2.32 -10.99 1.38
N VAL A 241 -2.20 -12.32 1.52
CA VAL A 241 -3.33 -13.27 1.47
C VAL A 241 -3.84 -13.51 2.89
N CYS A 242 -5.16 -13.48 3.08
CA CYS A 242 -5.75 -13.78 4.38
C CYS A 242 -5.44 -15.24 4.79
N PRO A 243 -5.13 -15.52 6.07
CA PRO A 243 -4.84 -16.88 6.50
C PRO A 243 -6.04 -17.81 6.35
N ALA A 244 -5.79 -19.09 6.04
CA ALA A 244 -6.84 -20.11 5.98
C ALA A 244 -7.39 -20.49 7.37
N ALA A 245 -6.60 -20.29 8.43
CA ALA A 245 -6.93 -20.67 9.80
C ALA A 245 -6.54 -19.54 10.79
N PRO A 246 -7.37 -19.22 11.79
CA PRO A 246 -8.74 -19.71 11.97
C PRO A 246 -9.67 -19.26 10.82
N ALA A 247 -10.72 -20.04 10.56
CA ALA A 247 -11.75 -19.68 9.60
C ALA A 247 -12.50 -18.43 10.09
N ALA A 248 -12.26 -17.29 9.46
CA ALA A 248 -12.81 -15.98 9.81
C ALA A 248 -13.48 -15.25 8.62
N TRP A 249 -13.47 -15.85 7.43
CA TRP A 249 -13.92 -15.23 6.19
C TRP A 249 -15.44 -15.33 6.02
N ASP A 250 -16.15 -14.21 6.08
CA ASP A 250 -17.61 -14.10 5.91
C ASP A 250 -18.05 -12.73 5.31
N PRO A 251 -17.60 -12.37 4.09
CA PRO A 251 -17.95 -11.09 3.46
C PRO A 251 -19.46 -10.90 3.22
N SER A 252 -20.22 -11.99 3.18
CA SER A 252 -21.68 -11.97 3.03
C SER A 252 -22.44 -11.85 4.36
N GLY A 253 -21.76 -11.94 5.50
CA GLY A 253 -22.39 -11.84 6.82
C GLY A 253 -23.37 -12.96 7.15
N THR A 254 -23.05 -14.19 6.72
CA THR A 254 -23.84 -15.41 6.93
C THR A 254 -23.84 -15.91 8.38
N GLY A 255 -22.89 -15.45 9.20
CA GLY A 255 -22.63 -15.98 10.55
C GLY A 255 -21.92 -17.33 10.55
N LYS A 256 -21.38 -17.77 9.40
CA LYS A 256 -20.69 -19.06 9.22
C LYS A 256 -19.34 -18.81 8.52
N PRO A 257 -18.31 -18.35 9.26
CA PRO A 257 -17.03 -18.03 8.66
C PRO A 257 -16.35 -19.27 8.09
N VAL A 258 -15.72 -19.10 6.92
CA VAL A 258 -14.96 -20.12 6.22
C VAL A 258 -13.47 -19.77 6.20
N ALA A 259 -12.63 -20.68 5.70
CA ALA A 259 -11.28 -20.33 5.30
C ALA A 259 -11.33 -19.39 4.09
N ALA A 260 -10.46 -18.38 4.04
CA ALA A 260 -10.37 -17.46 2.92
C ALA A 260 -10.12 -18.23 1.59
N PRO A 261 -10.99 -18.11 0.56
CA PRO A 261 -10.88 -18.87 -0.68
C PRO A 261 -9.50 -18.79 -1.37
N LEU A 262 -8.86 -17.63 -1.37
CA LEU A 262 -7.55 -17.41 -1.99
C LEU A 262 -6.43 -18.18 -1.28
N ALA A 263 -6.52 -18.36 0.05
CA ALA A 263 -5.53 -19.09 0.84
C ALA A 263 -5.41 -20.57 0.41
N ASN A 264 -6.52 -21.16 -0.05
CA ASN A 264 -6.58 -22.52 -0.57
C ASN A 264 -6.43 -22.59 -2.10
N ASN A 265 -6.32 -21.44 -2.78
CA ASN A 265 -6.18 -21.36 -4.24
C ASN A 265 -5.26 -20.19 -4.66
N PRO A 266 -3.97 -20.21 -4.29
CA PRO A 266 -3.03 -19.14 -4.66
C PRO A 266 -2.84 -19.01 -6.19
N GLY A 267 -3.18 -20.06 -6.94
CA GLY A 267 -3.13 -20.07 -8.42
C GLY A 267 -4.26 -19.30 -9.11
N LYS A 268 -5.17 -18.62 -8.39
CA LYS A 268 -6.40 -18.03 -8.97
C LYS A 268 -6.16 -16.95 -10.05
N LEU A 269 -4.96 -16.36 -10.11
CA LEU A 269 -4.55 -15.41 -11.16
C LEU A 269 -3.61 -16.00 -12.22
N THR A 270 -3.34 -17.30 -12.22
CA THR A 270 -2.32 -17.93 -13.10
C THR A 270 -2.51 -17.52 -14.56
N GLY A 271 -1.44 -16.98 -15.15
CA GLY A 271 -1.45 -16.42 -16.51
C GLY A 271 -1.73 -14.92 -16.59
N ALA A 272 -1.96 -14.19 -15.49
CA ALA A 272 -1.95 -12.73 -15.51
C ALA A 272 -0.56 -12.18 -15.90
N THR A 273 -0.51 -11.24 -16.84
CA THR A 273 0.75 -10.67 -17.40
C THR A 273 0.89 -9.16 -17.19
N LYS A 274 -0.23 -8.45 -17.03
CA LYS A 274 -0.27 -7.02 -16.69
C LYS A 274 -1.61 -6.68 -16.02
N PHE A 275 -1.65 -5.53 -15.35
CA PHE A 275 -2.86 -4.94 -14.78
C PHE A 275 -2.85 -3.43 -14.98
N ALA A 276 -4.03 -2.81 -14.99
CA ALA A 276 -4.18 -1.36 -15.12
C ALA A 276 -3.99 -0.69 -13.75
N ASP A 277 -2.73 -0.43 -13.39
CA ASP A 277 -2.29 0.15 -12.11
C ASP A 277 -3.02 1.45 -11.72
N GLN A 278 -3.42 2.24 -12.71
CA GLN A 278 -4.08 3.54 -12.53
C GLN A 278 -5.62 3.43 -12.52
N GLU A 279 -6.18 2.23 -12.77
CA GLU A 279 -7.62 1.95 -12.80
C GLU A 279 -8.07 1.09 -11.61
N ILE A 280 -7.21 0.92 -10.59
CA ILE A 280 -7.56 0.27 -9.32
C ILE A 280 -8.58 1.14 -8.60
N SER A 281 -9.78 0.60 -8.37
CA SER A 281 -10.87 1.27 -7.65
C SER A 281 -11.33 0.43 -6.44
N SER A 282 -12.09 1.02 -5.51
CA SER A 282 -12.59 0.32 -4.33
C SER A 282 -14.03 0.70 -3.99
N LYS A 283 -14.73 -0.23 -3.33
CA LYS A 283 -16.09 -0.08 -2.83
C LYS A 283 -16.24 -0.83 -1.51
N ALA A 284 -16.79 -0.16 -0.50
CA ALA A 284 -17.13 -0.79 0.78
C ALA A 284 -18.16 -1.91 0.59
N LEU A 285 -17.96 -3.02 1.30
CA LEU A 285 -18.93 -4.10 1.47
C LEU A 285 -19.50 -4.02 2.90
N ARG A 286 -19.89 -5.17 3.46
CA ARG A 286 -20.37 -5.27 4.85
C ARG A 286 -19.20 -5.28 5.83
N GLY A 287 -19.27 -4.49 6.90
CA GLY A 287 -18.25 -4.50 7.95
C GLY A 287 -16.89 -4.10 7.41
N ASP A 288 -15.85 -4.81 7.85
CA ASP A 288 -14.44 -4.51 7.53
C ASP A 288 -13.99 -5.01 6.13
N TYR A 289 -14.94 -5.40 5.27
CA TYR A 289 -14.67 -5.93 3.93
C TYR A 289 -14.82 -4.85 2.85
N LEU A 290 -13.88 -4.83 1.90
CA LEU A 290 -13.93 -4.01 0.69
C LEU A 290 -13.86 -4.90 -0.55
N ALA A 291 -14.51 -4.48 -1.63
CA ALA A 291 -14.23 -4.93 -2.98
C ALA A 291 -13.23 -3.95 -3.63
N VAL A 292 -12.20 -4.47 -4.28
CA VAL A 292 -11.23 -3.70 -5.05
C VAL A 292 -11.22 -4.23 -6.48
N GLU A 293 -11.55 -3.38 -7.44
CA GLU A 293 -11.73 -3.76 -8.84
C GLU A 293 -10.52 -3.30 -9.67
N VAL A 294 -9.95 -4.21 -10.47
CA VAL A 294 -8.77 -3.94 -11.30
C VAL A 294 -8.89 -4.65 -12.66
N PRO A 295 -8.72 -3.95 -13.80
CA PRO A 295 -8.51 -4.58 -15.10
C PRO A 295 -7.20 -5.38 -15.14
N VAL A 296 -7.28 -6.69 -15.33
CA VAL A 296 -6.14 -7.62 -15.43
C VAL A 296 -6.12 -8.28 -16.80
N THR A 297 -4.97 -8.28 -17.47
CA THR A 297 -4.77 -8.96 -18.75
C THR A 297 -4.04 -10.28 -18.55
N ASN A 298 -4.51 -11.33 -19.22
CA ASN A 298 -3.89 -12.66 -19.19
C ASN A 298 -2.82 -12.85 -20.29
N SER A 299 -2.28 -14.06 -20.40
CA SER A 299 -1.28 -14.46 -21.40
C SER A 299 -1.83 -14.58 -22.82
N SER A 300 -3.16 -14.68 -22.99
CA SER A 300 -3.82 -14.61 -24.31
C SER A 300 -4.18 -13.17 -24.71
N GLY A 301 -3.72 -12.15 -23.97
CA GLY A 301 -3.98 -10.73 -24.27
C GLY A 301 -5.38 -10.24 -23.94
N VAL A 302 -6.22 -11.06 -23.29
CA VAL A 302 -7.60 -10.70 -22.91
C VAL A 302 -7.58 -9.97 -21.57
N THR A 303 -8.13 -8.76 -21.54
CA THR A 303 -8.32 -7.97 -20.32
C THR A 303 -9.71 -8.23 -19.74
N GLN A 304 -9.79 -8.49 -18.43
CA GLN A 304 -11.03 -8.59 -17.68
C GLN A 304 -10.87 -7.89 -16.32
N THR A 305 -11.89 -7.17 -15.87
CA THR A 305 -11.94 -6.67 -14.48
C THR A 305 -11.96 -7.85 -13.51
N ARG A 306 -11.05 -7.84 -12.54
CA ARG A 306 -11.03 -8.78 -11.41
C ARG A 306 -11.43 -8.04 -10.15
N THR A 307 -12.30 -8.65 -9.36
CA THR A 307 -12.73 -8.10 -8.07
C THR A 307 -12.02 -8.84 -6.94
N PHE A 308 -11.15 -8.14 -6.25
CA PHE A 308 -10.44 -8.61 -5.08
C PHE A 308 -11.28 -8.27 -3.85
N THR A 309 -11.75 -9.28 -3.12
CA THR A 309 -12.37 -9.05 -1.81
C THR A 309 -11.25 -9.04 -0.76
N VAL A 310 -11.17 -7.93 -0.02
CA VAL A 310 -10.20 -7.73 1.05
C VAL A 310 -10.90 -7.55 2.39
N LEU A 311 -10.20 -7.86 3.48
CA LEU A 311 -10.63 -7.68 4.87
C LEU A 311 -9.59 -6.82 5.60
N ALA A 312 -10.03 -5.77 6.30
CA ALA A 312 -9.16 -5.03 7.21
C ALA A 312 -8.86 -5.85 8.47
N GLY A 313 -7.62 -5.76 8.95
CA GLY A 313 -7.19 -6.35 10.22
C GLY A 313 -6.16 -5.45 10.92
N ALA A 314 -5.65 -5.92 12.06
CA ALA A 314 -4.74 -5.16 12.92
C ALA A 314 -3.39 -4.77 12.27
N GLN A 315 -3.06 -5.34 11.11
CA GLN A 315 -1.84 -5.10 10.34
C GLN A 315 -2.17 -4.74 8.87
N GLY A 316 -3.33 -4.13 8.65
CA GLY A 316 -3.79 -3.71 7.33
C GLY A 316 -4.70 -4.72 6.65
N TYR A 317 -4.82 -4.59 5.33
CA TYR A 317 -5.73 -5.40 4.53
C TYR A 317 -5.07 -6.72 4.11
N CYS A 318 -5.85 -7.80 4.15
CA CYS A 318 -5.51 -9.06 3.48
C CYS A 318 -6.55 -9.37 2.39
N ILE A 319 -6.13 -10.04 1.33
CA ILE A 319 -6.97 -10.49 0.22
C ILE A 319 -7.45 -11.91 0.53
N GLY A 320 -8.77 -12.09 0.62
CA GLY A 320 -9.35 -13.40 0.88
C GLY A 320 -10.01 -14.05 -0.33
N ASP A 321 -10.44 -13.29 -1.34
CA ASP A 321 -10.91 -13.85 -2.60
C ASP A 321 -10.62 -12.95 -3.81
N VAL A 322 -10.64 -13.55 -5.01
CA VAL A 322 -10.51 -12.86 -6.31
C VAL A 322 -11.56 -13.41 -7.28
N SER A 323 -12.59 -12.64 -7.62
CA SER A 323 -13.63 -13.04 -8.59
C SER A 323 -13.42 -12.43 -9.97
N ALA A 324 -14.26 -12.89 -10.89
CA ALA A 324 -14.32 -12.51 -12.30
C ALA A 324 -15.48 -11.56 -12.59
#